data_AF-A0A929II53-F1
#
_entry.id   AF-A0A929II53-F1
#
_cell.length_a   1.000
_cell.length_b   1.000
_cell.length_c   1.000
_cell.angle_alpha   90.00
_cell.angle_beta   90.00
_cell.angle_gamma   90.00
#
_symmetry.space_group_name_H-M   'P 1'
#
loop_
_entity.id
_entity.type
_entity.pdbx_description
1 polymer ?
#
loop_
_entity_poly.entity_id
_entity_poly.type
_entity_poly.pdbx_seq_one_letter_code
_entity_poly.pdbx_strand_id
1 'polypeptide(L)' 'MRGFDDADAMVAALEPSYPVYCLRPQVLAENARRFIEDFPGRVMYAVKCNPHPAVLHYLFEAGIEHFDTASLPEIAQVR' A
#
# COMPACT_ATOMS: atom_id res chain seq x y z
N MET A 1 -4.86 -12.42 -4.33
CA MET A 1 -5.39 -11.99 -3.02
C MET A 1 -6.89 -12.30 -3.03
N ARG A 2 -7.44 -12.91 -1.97
CA ARG A 2 -8.89 -13.21 -1.92
C ARG A 2 -9.63 -11.93 -1.56
N GLY A 3 -10.60 -11.52 -2.39
CA GLY A 3 -11.41 -10.33 -2.16
C GLY A 3 -12.63 -10.64 -1.30
N PHE A 4 -13.02 -9.68 -0.47
CA PHE A 4 -14.25 -9.66 0.32
C PHE A 4 -14.83 -8.26 0.26
N ASP A 5 -16.16 -8.15 0.32
CA ASP A 5 -16.85 -6.85 0.26
C ASP A 5 -16.48 -5.97 1.46
N ASP A 6 -16.36 -6.59 2.64
CA ASP A 6 -15.92 -5.96 3.87
C ASP A 6 -15.25 -6.96 4.84
N ALA A 7 -14.92 -6.47 6.03
CA ALA A 7 -14.27 -7.28 7.06
C ALA A 7 -15.22 -8.32 7.66
N ASP A 8 -16.52 -8.04 7.78
CA ASP A 8 -17.49 -8.95 8.39
C ASP A 8 -17.74 -10.16 7.47
N ALA A 9 -17.89 -9.91 6.17
CA ALA A 9 -17.95 -10.95 5.14
C ALA A 9 -16.68 -11.81 5.14
N MET A 10 -15.51 -11.21 5.35
CA MET A 10 -14.25 -11.93 5.49
C MET A 10 -14.23 -12.82 6.74
N VAL A 11 -14.66 -12.30 7.91
CA VAL A 11 -14.66 -13.04 9.18
C VAL A 11 -15.62 -14.22 9.10
N ALA A 12 -16.83 -14.02 8.58
CA ALA A 12 -17.81 -15.08 8.41
C ALA A 12 -17.33 -16.19 7.46
N ALA A 13 -16.58 -15.84 6.40
CA ALA A 13 -16.12 -16.79 5.40
C ALA A 13 -14.81 -17.52 5.76
N LEU A 14 -13.98 -16.92 6.62
CA LEU A 14 -12.66 -17.45 6.97
C LEU A 14 -12.56 -18.00 8.39
N GLU A 15 -13.46 -17.58 9.29
CA GLU A 15 -13.46 -17.91 10.71
C GLU A 15 -12.04 -17.89 11.33
N PRO A 16 -11.28 -16.78 11.17
CA PRO A 16 -9.86 -16.80 11.43
C PRO A 16 -9.57 -16.85 12.94
N SER A 17 -8.62 -17.69 13.33
CA SER A 17 -8.12 -17.77 14.72
C SER A 17 -7.08 -16.71 15.07
N TYR A 18 -6.57 -15.98 14.06
CA TYR A 18 -5.58 -14.92 14.20
C TYR A 18 -6.01 -13.66 13.43
N PRO A 19 -5.49 -12.47 13.80
CA PRO A 19 -5.76 -11.24 13.07
C PRO A 19 -5.40 -11.37 11.58
N VAL A 20 -6.23 -10.78 10.72
CA VAL A 20 -6.03 -10.75 9.28
C VAL A 20 -5.72 -9.34 8.83
N TYR A 21 -4.65 -9.17 8.05
CA TYR A 21 -4.36 -7.90 7.38
C TYR A 21 -5.23 -7.75 6.13
N CYS A 22 -6.09 -6.74 6.12
CA CYS A 22 -6.94 -6.42 4.99
C CYS A 22 -6.39 -5.20 4.24
N LEU A 23 -6.03 -5.37 2.98
CA LEU A 23 -5.58 -4.29 2.11
C LEU A 23 -6.78 -3.72 1.34
N ARG A 24 -6.85 -2.39 1.22
CA ARG A 24 -7.85 -1.67 0.40
C ARG A 24 -7.15 -0.93 -0.74
N PRO A 25 -6.87 -1.58 -1.88
CA PRO A 25 -6.07 -0.99 -2.96
C PRO A 25 -6.65 0.32 -3.52
N GLN A 26 -7.97 0.40 -3.66
CA GLN A 26 -8.66 1.59 -4.18
C GLN A 26 -8.42 2.81 -3.28
N VAL A 27 -8.60 2.65 -1.97
CA VAL A 27 -8.35 3.72 -0.98
C VAL A 27 -6.89 4.15 -0.99
N LEU A 28 -5.95 3.21 -1.15
CA LEU A 28 -4.53 3.54 -1.23
C LEU A 28 -4.23 4.38 -2.48
N ALA A 29 -4.77 3.99 -3.63
CA ALA A 29 -4.59 4.69 -4.90
C ALA A 29 -5.26 6.08 -4.91
N GLU A 30 -6.48 6.20 -4.37
CA GLU A 30 -7.19 7.48 -4.26
C GLU A 30 -6.43 8.48 -3.39
N ASN A 31 -5.93 8.04 -2.23
CA ASN A 31 -5.12 8.89 -1.37
C ASN A 31 -3.80 9.31 -2.01
N ALA A 32 -3.13 8.39 -2.73
CA ALA A 32 -1.91 8.70 -3.45
C ALA A 32 -2.15 9.74 -4.54
N ARG A 33 -3.16 9.55 -5.40
CA ARG A 33 -3.52 10.50 -6.46
C ARG A 33 -3.86 11.88 -5.92
N ARG A 34 -4.71 11.92 -4.88
CA ARG A 34 -5.06 13.18 -4.23
C ARG A 34 -3.82 13.90 -3.70
N PHE A 35 -2.90 13.20 -3.05
CA PHE A 35 -1.68 13.82 -2.54
C PHE A 35 -0.80 14.36 -3.67
N ILE A 36 -0.69 13.62 -4.79
CA ILE A 36 0.04 14.06 -5.98
C ILE A 36 -0.60 15.31 -6.61
N GLU A 37 -1.93 15.35 -6.70
CA GLU A 37 -2.66 16.50 -7.26
C GLU A 37 -2.56 17.74 -6.38
N ASP A 38 -2.61 17.57 -5.05
CA ASP A 38 -2.64 18.66 -4.09
C ASP A 38 -1.23 19.20 -3.73
N PHE A 39 -0.16 18.45 -4.00
CA PHE A 39 1.21 18.83 -3.62
C PHE A 39 2.05 19.27 -4.83
N PRO A 40 2.51 20.53 -4.88
CA PRO A 40 3.22 21.07 -6.05
C PRO A 40 4.67 20.57 -6.20
N GLY A 41 5.12 19.68 -5.32
CA GLY A 41 6.48 19.13 -5.30
C GLY A 41 6.55 17.69 -5.76
N ARG A 42 7.76 17.14 -5.74
CA ARG A 42 7.97 15.72 -6.00
C ARG A 42 7.49 14.90 -4.80
N VAL A 43 6.51 14.04 -5.05
CA VAL A 43 6.01 13.08 -4.05
C VAL A 43 6.95 11.90 -3.94
N MET A 44 7.26 11.48 -2.71
CA MET A 44 8.04 10.29 -2.41
C MET A 44 7.36 9.49 -1.30
N TYR A 45 7.45 8.16 -1.35
CA TYR A 45 6.99 7.29 -0.28
C TYR A 45 8.16 6.72 0.52
N ALA A 46 8.14 6.90 1.85
CA ALA A 46 9.13 6.29 2.73
C ALA A 46 8.84 4.80 2.93
N VAL A 47 9.69 3.93 2.39
CA VAL A 47 9.50 2.46 2.37
C VAL A 47 9.35 1.90 3.79
N LYS A 48 10.07 2.46 4.76
CA LYS A 48 9.98 2.11 6.18
C LYS A 48 8.56 2.17 6.77
N CYS A 49 7.66 2.98 6.20
CA CYS A 49 6.30 3.14 6.72
C CYS A 49 5.49 1.85 6.54
N ASN A 50 5.63 1.22 5.38
CA ASN A 50 5.07 -0.11 5.11
C ASN A 50 5.77 -0.69 3.89
N PRO A 51 6.74 -1.61 4.08
CA PRO A 51 7.48 -2.24 3.00
C PRO A 51 6.70 -3.42 2.41
N HIS A 52 5.39 -3.55 2.58
CA HIS A 52 4.68 -4.68 2.00
C HIS A 52 4.65 -4.56 0.45
N PRO A 53 5.06 -5.58 -0.33
CA PRO A 53 5.17 -5.47 -1.78
C PRO A 53 3.88 -5.00 -2.49
N ALA A 54 2.71 -5.45 -2.01
CA ALA A 54 1.44 -4.99 -2.56
C ALA A 54 1.19 -3.50 -2.34
N VAL A 55 1.60 -2.94 -1.19
CA VAL A 55 1.46 -1.50 -0.91
C VAL A 55 2.35 -0.71 -1.87
N LEU A 56 3.62 -1.10 -2.00
CA LEU A 56 4.57 -0.44 -2.90
C LEU A 56 4.08 -0.50 -4.35
N HIS A 57 3.59 -1.65 -4.80
CA HIS A 57 3.03 -1.84 -6.13
C HIS A 57 1.83 -0.91 -6.39
N TYR A 58 0.85 -0.87 -5.49
CA TYR A 58 -0.33 -0.02 -5.68
C TYR A 58 -0.04 1.47 -5.58
N LEU A 59 0.95 1.89 -4.77
CA LEU A 59 1.40 3.28 -4.74
C LEU A 59 2.10 3.66 -6.05
N PHE A 60 2.91 2.77 -6.61
CA PHE A 60 3.55 2.97 -7.92
C PHE A 60 2.52 3.10 -9.03
N GLU A 61 1.56 2.17 -9.12
CA GLU A 61 0.45 2.21 -10.09
C GLU A 61 -0.43 3.47 -9.93
N ALA A 62 -0.46 4.07 -8.73
CA ALA A 62 -1.19 5.30 -8.46
C ALA A 62 -0.41 6.58 -8.79
N GLY A 63 0.87 6.47 -9.19
CA GLY A 63 1.72 7.58 -9.63
C GLY A 63 2.80 8.01 -8.63
N ILE A 64 3.00 7.30 -7.51
CA ILE A 64 4.17 7.54 -6.66
C ILE A 64 5.36 6.76 -7.21
N GLU A 65 6.16 7.42 -8.03
CA GLU A 65 7.30 6.82 -8.74
C GLU A 65 8.62 6.92 -7.95
N HIS A 66 8.64 7.60 -6.81
CA HIS A 66 9.83 7.83 -6.01
C HIS A 66 9.69 7.24 -4.61
N PHE A 67 10.73 6.54 -4.17
CA PHE A 67 10.77 5.85 -2.89
C PHE A 67 11.98 6.32 -2.08
N ASP A 68 11.73 6.69 -0.82
CA ASP A 68 12.75 7.00 0.18
C ASP A 68 13.09 5.73 0.96
N THR A 69 14.37 5.38 1.03
CA THR A 69 14.87 4.13 1.60
C THR A 69 15.93 4.41 2.65
N ALA A 70 15.86 3.71 3.78
CA ALA A 70 16.76 3.87 4.92
C ALA A 70 17.73 2.69 5.11
N SER A 71 17.67 1.65 4.26
CA SER A 71 18.50 0.45 4.40
C SER A 71 18.74 -0.29 3.08
N LEU A 72 19.77 -1.14 3.03
CA LEU A 72 20.05 -1.98 1.85
C LEU A 72 18.87 -2.90 1.46
N PRO A 73 18.16 -3.56 2.41
CA PRO A 73 16.96 -4.32 2.08
C PRO A 73 15.85 -3.48 1.44
N GLU A 74 15.62 -2.26 1.93
CA GLU A 74 14.62 -1.36 1.34
C GLU A 74 15.00 -0.95 -0.08
N ILE A 75 16.27 -0.64 -0.33
CA ILE A 75 16.79 -0.36 -1.67
C ILE A 75 16.56 -1.55 -2.61
N ALA A 76 16.90 -2.77 -2.15
CA ALA A 76 16.73 -3.97 -2.95
C ALA A 76 15.27 -4.25 -3.31
N GLN A 77 14.33 -3.76 -2.51
CA GLN A 77 12.91 -3.99 -2.68
C GLN A 77 12.23 -3.06 -3.70
N VAL A 78 12.74 -1.84 -3.86
CA VAL A 78 12.17 -0.82 -4.77
C VAL A 78 13.03 -0.56 -6.00
N ARG A 79 14.02 -1.43 -6.25
CA ARG A 79 14.90 -1.36 -7.41
C ARG A 79 14.25 -1.90 -8.67
#